data_AF-A0A7C7KF74-F1
#
_entry.id   AF-A0A7C7KF74-F1
#
_cell.length_a   1.000
_cell.length_b   1.000
_cell.length_c   1.000
_cell.angle_alpha   90.00
_cell.angle_beta   90.00
_cell.angle_gamma   90.00
#
_symmetry.space_group_name_H-M   'P 1'
#
loop_
_entity.id
_entity.type
_entity.pdbx_description
1 polymer ?
#
loop_
_entity_poly.entity_id
_entity_poly.type
_entity_poly.pdbx_seq_one_letter_code
_entity_poly.pdbx_strand_id
1 'polypeptide(L)'
;MLPIDLSGKRAFIAGVADDRGYGWAIVRALAAAGASICVGTWPPVLRIFTRSLERGKLDMSLPGGGEIEFEKIYPLDAAFDTADDVPEHVREDKRYVDLEGYTIQGVADQVQADFGERCLDIVVHSLANGPEVRNP
;
A
#
# COMPACT_ATOMS: atom_id res chain seq x y z
N MET A 1 23.07 7.52 -18.99
CA MET A 1 22.37 6.27 -18.62
C MET A 1 21.08 6.22 -19.40
N LEU A 2 20.63 5.04 -19.84
CA LEU A 2 19.31 4.86 -20.45
C LEU A 2 18.27 4.96 -19.33
N PRO A 3 17.24 5.83 -19.43
CA PRO A 3 16.23 5.94 -18.38
C PRO A 3 15.36 4.67 -18.32
N ILE A 4 14.96 4.29 -17.11
CA ILE A 4 13.90 3.29 -16.90
C ILE A 4 12.57 4.02 -17.09
N ASP A 5 11.77 3.58 -18.06
CA ASP A 5 10.46 4.15 -18.36
C ASP A 5 9.36 3.11 -18.02
N LEU A 6 8.59 3.42 -16.99
CA LEU A 6 7.42 2.66 -16.53
C LEU A 6 6.12 3.42 -16.80
N SER A 7 6.12 4.41 -17.70
CA SER A 7 4.92 5.14 -18.09
C SER A 7 3.81 4.19 -18.55
N GLY A 8 2.61 4.41 -18.01
CA GLY A 8 1.44 3.56 -18.29
C GLY A 8 1.51 2.17 -17.67
N LYS A 9 2.42 1.93 -16.72
CA LYS A 9 2.42 0.72 -15.86
C LYS A 9 1.81 1.06 -14.51
N ARG A 10 1.05 0.14 -13.93
CA ARG A 10 0.51 0.25 -12.56
C ARG A 10 1.22 -0.69 -11.61
N ALA A 11 1.65 -0.14 -10.48
CA ALA A 11 2.30 -0.88 -9.41
C ALA A 11 1.44 -0.93 -8.15
N PHE A 12 1.34 -2.10 -7.53
CA PHE A 12 0.82 -2.27 -6.19
C PHE A 12 1.95 -2.61 -5.22
N ILE A 13 2.16 -1.76 -4.21
CA ILE A 13 3.20 -1.95 -3.19
C ILE A 13 2.54 -2.27 -1.85
N ALA A 14 2.63 -3.53 -1.43
CA ALA A 14 2.14 -3.99 -0.14
C ALA A 14 3.15 -3.67 0.96
N GLY A 15 2.68 -3.09 2.07
CA GLY A 15 3.52 -2.81 3.25
C GLY A 15 4.04 -1.37 3.34
N VAL A 16 3.24 -0.39 2.93
CA VAL A 16 3.59 1.04 3.07
C VAL A 16 2.77 1.67 4.19
N ALA A 17 3.43 2.24 5.19
CA ALA A 17 2.77 2.84 6.37
C ALA A 17 3.39 4.17 6.84
N ASP A 18 4.57 4.52 6.34
CA ASP A 18 5.29 5.77 6.60
C ASP A 18 6.30 6.03 5.47
N ASP A 19 7.10 7.10 5.62
CA ASP A 19 8.11 7.54 4.65
C ASP A 19 9.54 7.03 4.93
N ARG A 20 9.69 6.02 5.80
CA ARG A 20 11.00 5.57 6.28
C ARG A 20 11.38 4.17 5.80
N GLY A 21 10.39 3.35 5.47
CA GLY A 21 10.60 1.96 5.06
C GLY A 21 11.05 1.77 3.59
N TYR A 22 11.47 0.55 3.26
CA TYR A 22 11.81 0.18 1.89
C TYR A 22 10.62 0.31 0.92
N GLY A 23 9.40 0.03 1.39
CA GLY A 23 8.19 0.21 0.59
C GLY A 23 8.05 1.64 0.06
N TRP A 24 8.34 2.65 0.90
CA TRP A 24 8.35 4.05 0.48
C TRP A 24 9.46 4.36 -0.52
N ALA A 25 10.68 3.86 -0.28
CA ALA A 25 11.78 4.03 -1.21
C ALA A 25 11.46 3.44 -2.60
N ILE A 26 10.78 2.29 -2.64
CA ILE A 26 10.34 1.65 -3.88
C ILE A 26 9.22 2.46 -4.55
N VAL A 27 8.24 2.95 -3.78
CA VAL A 27 7.21 3.89 -4.27
C VAL A 27 7.87 5.06 -5.00
N ARG A 28 8.84 5.73 -4.36
CA ARG A 28 9.56 6.86 -4.96
C ARG A 28 10.27 6.50 -6.25
N ALA A 29 10.93 5.34 -6.28
CA ALA A 29 11.66 4.88 -7.46
C ALA A 29 10.72 4.56 -8.64
N LEU A 30 9.61 3.87 -8.38
CA LEU A 30 8.63 3.51 -9.41
C LEU A 30 7.87 4.74 -9.92
N ALA A 31 7.48 5.65 -9.03
CA ALA A 31 6.84 6.91 -9.38
C ALA A 31 7.75 7.81 -10.22
N ALA A 32 9.04 7.92 -9.84
CA ALA A 32 10.01 8.68 -10.62
C ALA A 32 10.28 8.08 -12.02
N ALA A 33 10.03 6.79 -12.20
CA ALA A 33 10.05 6.12 -13.50
C ALA A 33 8.72 6.23 -14.26
N GLY A 34 7.70 6.89 -13.73
CA GLY A 34 6.42 7.16 -14.39
C GLY A 34 5.31 6.14 -14.15
N ALA A 35 5.48 5.19 -13.22
CA ALA A 35 4.43 4.23 -12.88
C ALA A 35 3.31 4.89 -12.06
N SER A 36 2.07 4.46 -12.29
CA SER A 36 0.94 4.78 -11.40
C SER A 36 1.02 3.93 -10.13
N ILE A 37 0.81 4.55 -8.97
CA ILE A 37 1.12 3.93 -7.68
C ILE A 37 -0.14 3.65 -6.86
N CYS A 38 -0.36 2.36 -6.59
CA CYS A 38 -1.27 1.89 -5.56
C CYS A 38 -0.47 1.31 -4.38
N VAL A 39 -0.96 1.48 -3.15
CA VAL A 39 -0.32 0.89 -1.97
C VAL A 39 -1.30 0.12 -1.09
N GLY A 40 -0.81 -0.94 -0.47
CA GLY A 40 -1.49 -1.66 0.60
C GLY A 40 -0.94 -1.23 1.95
N THR A 41 -1.80 -0.70 2.81
CA THR A 41 -1.43 -0.20 4.14
C THR A 41 -2.17 -0.98 5.22
N TRP A 42 -1.43 -1.41 6.24
CA TRP A 42 -1.97 -2.20 7.34
C TRP A 42 -3.03 -1.42 8.15
N PRO A 43 -4.25 -1.96 8.37
CA PRO A 43 -5.36 -1.25 9.01
C PRO A 43 -5.01 -0.52 10.33
N PRO A 44 -4.23 -1.11 11.26
CA PRO A 44 -3.86 -0.43 12.50
C PRO A 44 -3.09 0.88 12.35
N VAL A 45 -2.40 1.07 11.22
CA VAL A 45 -1.61 2.27 10.93
C VAL A 45 -2.19 3.10 9.78
N LEU A 46 -3.21 2.60 9.08
CA LEU A 46 -3.84 3.28 7.94
C LEU A 46 -4.28 4.71 8.27
N ARG A 47 -5.01 4.90 9.38
CA ARG A 47 -5.54 6.22 9.75
C ARG A 47 -4.44 7.24 10.07
N ILE A 48 -3.33 6.82 10.68
CA ILE A 48 -2.23 7.74 10.98
C ILE A 48 -1.42 8.04 9.73
N PHE A 49 -1.26 7.06 8.83
CA PHE A 49 -0.62 7.24 7.53
C PHE A 49 -1.39 8.27 6.68
N THR A 50 -2.69 8.05 6.46
CA THR A 50 -3.51 8.97 5.64
C THR A 50 -3.60 10.37 6.23
N ARG A 51 -3.76 10.51 7.55
CA ARG A 51 -3.71 11.84 8.21
C ARG A 51 -2.34 12.51 8.10
N SER A 52 -1.26 11.75 8.06
CA SER A 52 0.09 12.32 7.90
C SER A 52 0.30 12.81 6.49
N LEU A 53 -0.22 12.08 5.48
CA LEU A 53 -0.29 12.53 4.08
C LEU A 53 -1.08 13.83 3.95
N GLU A 54 -2.32 13.87 4.43
CA GLU A 54 -3.20 15.06 4.35
C GLU A 54 -2.59 16.31 4.99
N ARG A 55 -1.76 16.12 6.02
CA ARG A 55 -1.11 17.20 6.77
C ARG A 55 0.27 17.56 6.22
N GLY A 56 0.72 16.96 5.12
CA GLY A 56 2.03 17.21 4.52
C GLY A 56 3.19 16.82 5.43
N LYS A 57 3.04 15.77 6.23
CA LYS A 57 4.08 15.31 7.17
C LYS A 57 5.06 14.30 6.59
N LEU A 58 4.75 13.73 5.43
CA LEU A 58 5.58 12.73 4.77
C LEU A 58 6.41 13.40 3.67
N ASP A 59 7.64 12.92 3.47
CA ASP A 59 8.46 13.35 2.32
C ASP A 59 7.92 12.76 1.01
N MET A 60 7.14 13.57 0.30
CA MET A 60 6.54 13.22 -0.99
C MET A 60 7.49 13.44 -2.18
N SER A 61 8.69 13.98 -1.99
CA SER A 61 9.54 14.41 -3.11
C SER A 61 10.05 13.26 -3.96
N LEU A 62 10.07 13.42 -5.28
CA LEU A 62 10.62 12.43 -6.21
C LEU A 62 12.08 12.76 -6.60
N PRO A 63 12.93 11.73 -6.79
CA PRO A 63 14.21 11.90 -7.46
C PRO A 63 14.01 12.52 -8.85
N GLY A 64 14.65 13.66 -9.12
CA GLY A 64 14.50 14.38 -10.40
C GLY A 64 13.40 15.45 -10.40
N GLY A 65 12.66 15.62 -9.31
CA GLY A 65 11.62 16.64 -9.14
C GLY A 65 10.21 16.07 -9.25
N GLY A 66 9.24 16.84 -8.74
CA GLY A 66 7.85 16.39 -8.57
C GLY A 66 7.60 15.71 -7.23
N GLU A 67 6.38 15.25 -7.04
CA GLU A 67 5.92 14.60 -5.81
C GLU A 67 5.19 13.29 -6.13
N ILE A 68 5.18 12.37 -5.18
CA ILE A 68 4.41 11.13 -5.27
C ILE A 68 2.92 11.48 -5.35
N GLU A 69 2.22 10.88 -6.32
CA GLU A 69 0.76 10.87 -6.36
C GLU A 69 0.28 9.43 -6.18
N PHE A 70 -0.50 9.17 -5.13
CA PHE A 70 -1.13 7.87 -4.91
C PHE A 70 -2.41 7.78 -5.73
N GLU A 71 -2.48 6.83 -6.65
CA GLU A 71 -3.70 6.51 -7.40
C GLU A 71 -4.73 5.87 -6.46
N LYS A 72 -4.29 4.95 -5.61
CA LYS A 72 -5.10 4.36 -4.54
C LYS A 72 -4.29 3.93 -3.31
N ILE A 73 -4.94 3.99 -2.15
CA ILE A 73 -4.48 3.42 -0.89
C ILE A 73 -5.55 2.41 -0.46
N TYR A 74 -5.17 1.14 -0.36
CA TYR A 74 -6.04 0.05 0.07
C TYR A 74 -5.71 -0.34 1.52
N PRO A 75 -6.72 -0.56 2.39
CA PRO A 75 -6.46 -1.30 3.62
C PRO A 75 -6.02 -2.72 3.25
N LEU A 76 -4.91 -3.20 3.80
CA LEU A 76 -4.41 -4.56 3.54
C LEU A 76 -3.86 -5.18 4.82
N ASP A 77 -4.48 -6.26 5.27
CA ASP A 77 -3.92 -7.17 6.24
C ASP A 77 -3.60 -8.50 5.55
N ALA A 78 -2.33 -8.67 5.21
CA ALA A 78 -1.82 -9.84 4.50
C ALA A 78 -1.75 -11.11 5.37
N ALA A 79 -2.21 -11.06 6.63
CA ALA A 79 -2.39 -12.24 7.46
C ALA A 79 -3.66 -13.04 7.12
N PHE A 80 -4.59 -12.45 6.36
CA PHE A 80 -5.88 -13.06 6.02
C PHE A 80 -6.05 -13.15 4.50
N ASP A 81 -6.20 -14.36 3.97
CA ASP A 81 -6.41 -14.57 2.54
C ASP A 81 -7.83 -14.12 2.13
N THR A 82 -8.84 -14.51 2.91
CA THR A 82 -10.25 -14.27 2.64
C THR A 82 -10.98 -13.71 3.87
N ALA A 83 -12.21 -13.21 3.68
CA ALA A 83 -13.02 -12.68 4.79
C ALA A 83 -13.37 -13.75 5.84
N ASP A 84 -13.37 -15.03 5.48
CA ASP A 84 -13.66 -16.13 6.41
C ASP A 84 -12.49 -16.38 7.37
N ASP A 85 -11.26 -16.03 6.98
CA ASP A 85 -10.05 -16.21 7.79
C ASP A 85 -9.94 -15.19 8.94
N VAL A 86 -10.73 -14.12 8.90
CA VAL A 86 -10.64 -13.02 9.87
C VAL A 86 -11.32 -13.42 11.19
N PRO A 87 -10.62 -13.51 12.33
CA PRO A 87 -11.27 -13.80 13.60
C PRO A 87 -12.27 -12.72 14.00
N GLU A 88 -13.36 -13.07 14.69
CA GLU A 88 -14.40 -12.12 15.13
C GLU A 88 -13.83 -10.93 15.90
N HIS A 89 -12.91 -11.18 16.84
CA HIS A 89 -12.26 -10.12 17.61
C HIS A 89 -11.44 -9.13 16.76
N VAL A 90 -10.96 -9.53 15.57
CA VAL A 90 -10.30 -8.64 14.62
C VAL A 90 -11.34 -7.81 13.88
N ARG A 91 -12.45 -8.43 13.43
CA ARG A 91 -13.55 -7.73 12.74
C ARG A 91 -14.16 -6.63 13.61
N GLU A 92 -14.30 -6.89 14.91
CA GLU A 92 -14.87 -5.95 15.90
C GLU A 92 -13.87 -4.89 16.39
N ASP A 93 -12.57 -5.04 16.10
CA ASP A 93 -11.57 -4.05 16.51
C ASP A 93 -11.86 -2.71 15.82
N LYS A 94 -11.82 -1.62 16.59
CA LYS A 94 -12.04 -0.24 16.12
C LYS A 94 -11.15 0.20 14.95
N ARG A 95 -10.07 -0.52 14.65
CA ARG A 95 -9.15 -0.27 13.53
C ARG A 95 -9.61 -0.98 12.24
N TYR A 96 -10.53 -1.93 12.34
CA TYR A 96 -11.02 -2.77 11.25
C TYR A 96 -12.53 -2.65 11.02
N VAL A 97 -13.32 -2.36 12.05
CA VAL A 97 -14.80 -2.43 12.02
C VAL A 97 -15.46 -1.57 10.93
N ASP A 98 -14.84 -0.43 10.59
CA ASP A 98 -15.33 0.48 9.55
C ASP A 98 -14.62 0.28 8.19
N LEU A 99 -13.81 -0.76 8.05
CA LEU A 99 -13.06 -1.08 6.83
C LEU A 99 -13.66 -2.29 6.12
N GLU A 100 -13.57 -2.27 4.80
CA GLU A 100 -14.02 -3.37 3.94
C GLU A 100 -12.89 -3.81 3.02
N GLY A 101 -12.91 -5.08 2.62
CA GLY A 101 -11.99 -5.67 1.65
C GLY A 101 -10.52 -5.65 2.06
N TYR A 102 -10.21 -5.61 3.36
CA TYR A 102 -8.83 -5.56 3.85
C TYR A 102 -8.07 -6.89 3.82
N THR A 103 -8.69 -7.96 3.31
CA THR A 103 -8.02 -9.26 3.11
C THR A 103 -7.34 -9.30 1.74
N ILE A 104 -6.47 -10.29 1.50
CA ILE A 104 -5.76 -10.40 0.20
C ILE A 104 -6.75 -10.49 -0.97
N GLN A 105 -7.75 -11.36 -0.88
CA GLN A 105 -8.79 -11.49 -1.90
C GLN A 105 -9.63 -10.21 -2.01
N GLY A 106 -9.98 -9.58 -0.88
CA GLY A 106 -10.75 -8.34 -0.87
C GLY A 106 -10.06 -7.20 -1.61
N VAL A 107 -8.75 -7.02 -1.39
CA VAL A 107 -7.94 -6.03 -2.11
C VAL A 107 -7.82 -6.40 -3.58
N ALA A 108 -7.58 -7.68 -3.91
CA ALA A 108 -7.50 -8.12 -5.30
C ALA A 108 -8.80 -7.84 -6.07
N ASP A 109 -9.96 -8.13 -5.46
CA ASP A 109 -11.28 -7.86 -6.04
C ASP A 109 -11.53 -6.36 -6.21
N GLN A 110 -11.18 -5.53 -5.22
CA GLN A 110 -11.31 -4.07 -5.32
C GLN A 110 -10.40 -3.49 -6.40
N VAL A 111 -9.15 -3.94 -6.49
CA VAL A 111 -8.20 -3.50 -7.53
C VAL A 111 -8.70 -3.90 -8.93
N GLN A 112 -9.27 -5.10 -9.07
CA GLN A 112 -9.91 -5.52 -10.32
C GLN A 112 -11.17 -4.70 -10.63
N ALA A 113 -11.98 -4.34 -9.62
CA ALA A 113 -13.16 -3.50 -9.81
C ALA A 113 -12.78 -2.07 -10.23
N ASP A 114 -11.72 -1.52 -9.65
CA ASP A 114 -11.23 -0.16 -9.93
C ASP A 114 -10.57 -0.07 -11.33
N PHE A 115 -9.86 -1.11 -11.77
CA PHE A 115 -8.98 -1.03 -12.95
C PHE A 115 -9.17 -2.12 -14.03
N GLY A 116 -10.03 -3.11 -13.82
CA GLY A 116 -10.31 -4.22 -14.75
C GLY A 116 -9.40 -5.45 -14.61
N GLU A 117 -9.57 -6.45 -15.50
CA GLU A 117 -8.89 -7.76 -15.41
C GLU A 117 -7.36 -7.72 -15.48
N ARG A 118 -6.79 -6.70 -16.13
CA ARG A 118 -5.32 -6.46 -16.18
C ARG A 118 -4.97 -5.21 -15.39
N CYS A 119 -5.38 -5.22 -14.13
CA CYS A 119 -5.30 -4.07 -13.24
C CYS A 119 -3.86 -3.66 -12.88
N LEU A 120 -2.92 -4.60 -12.79
CA LEU A 120 -1.55 -4.39 -12.32
C LEU A 120 -0.50 -4.95 -13.29
N ASP A 121 0.64 -4.27 -13.37
CA ASP A 121 1.85 -4.72 -14.08
C ASP A 121 2.96 -5.14 -13.11
N ILE A 122 2.98 -4.53 -11.92
CA ILE A 122 4.04 -4.71 -10.93
C ILE A 122 3.40 -4.96 -9.56
N VAL A 123 3.86 -5.99 -8.86
CA VAL A 123 3.52 -6.27 -7.46
C VAL A 123 4.81 -6.26 -6.65
N VAL A 124 4.82 -5.47 -5.58
CA VAL A 124 5.93 -5.38 -4.62
C VAL A 124 5.43 -5.85 -3.26
N HIS A 125 6.14 -6.80 -2.66
CA HIS A 125 5.92 -7.24 -1.30
C HIS A 125 7.00 -6.64 -0.38
N SER A 126 6.63 -5.65 0.44
CA SER A 126 7.54 -4.94 1.35
C SER A 126 7.02 -4.93 2.80
N LEU A 127 6.45 -6.05 3.26
CA LEU A 127 5.98 -6.22 4.63
C LEU A 127 6.65 -7.44 5.29
N ALA A 128 6.77 -7.38 6.61
CA ALA A 128 7.15 -8.49 7.48
C ALA A 128 6.67 -8.16 8.90
N ASN A 129 6.29 -9.17 9.67
CA ASN A 129 5.92 -9.00 11.07
C ASN A 129 6.25 -10.28 11.85
N GLY A 130 6.89 -10.13 13.02
CA GLY A 130 7.21 -11.24 13.92
C GLY A 130 6.90 -10.82 15.36
N PRO A 131 5.92 -11.43 16.05
CA PRO A 131 5.51 -11.01 17.39
C PRO A 131 6.62 -11.12 18.46
N GLU A 132 7.63 -11.94 18.21
CA GLU A 132 8.82 -12.11 19.04
C GLU A 132 9.85 -10.97 18.88
N VAL A 133 9.75 -10.16 17.82
CA VAL A 133 10.68 -9.07 17.54
C VAL A 133 10.37 -7.90 18.46
N ARG A 134 11.28 -7.64 19.42
CA ARG A 134 11.12 -6.56 20.41
C ARG A 134 11.86 -5.27 20.04
N ASN A 135 12.88 -5.37 19.18
CA ASN A 135 13.71 -4.26 18.71
C ASN A 135 13.73 -4.26 17.18
N PRO A 136 12.71 -3.64 16.54
CA PRO A 136 12.65 -3.46 15.10
C PRO A 136 13.68 -2.45 14.57
#